data_AF-A0AAV3USC7-F1
#
_entry.id   AF-A0AAV3USC7-F1
#
_cell.length_a   1.000
_cell.length_b   1.000
_cell.length_c   1.000
_cell.angle_alpha   90.00
_cell.angle_beta   90.00
_cell.angle_gamma   90.00
#
_symmetry.space_group_name_H-M   'P 1'
#
loop_
_entity.id
_entity.type
_entity.pdbx_description
1 polymer ?
#
loop_
_entity_poly.entity_id
_entity_poly.type
_entity_poly.pdbx_seq_one_letter_code
_entity_poly.pdbx_strand_id
1 'polypeptide(L)'
;MPILEVKIATIFVFPSNQPDSNVISLRDEPHPEEYGTEASIEVKPHVNGDYHITYLEDQFGEEWMGRWDCHESEEYSIDHFHSPPNATHDNGMNRDYPPELPSVFSHVVVPWVNDRMRDILDGIRVSEATERLSEQVRLSIEIPE
;
A
#
# COMPACT_ATOMS: atom_id res chain seq x y z
N MET A 1 -0.47 -21.70 -6.84
CA MET A 1 -0.12 -20.27 -7.04
C MET A 1 1.03 -19.97 -6.11
N PRO A 2 2.15 -19.38 -6.57
CA PRO A 2 3.22 -19.01 -5.66
C PRO A 2 2.70 -17.99 -4.64
N ILE A 3 3.14 -18.12 -3.40
CA ILE A 3 2.88 -17.14 -2.35
C ILE A 3 3.67 -15.90 -2.75
N LEU A 4 3.00 -14.77 -2.90
CA LEU A 4 3.67 -13.49 -3.01
C LEU A 4 4.23 -13.15 -1.62
N GLU A 5 5.54 -12.88 -1.54
CA GLU A 5 6.19 -12.46 -0.30
C GLU A 5 6.50 -10.96 -0.38
N VAL A 6 5.70 -10.14 0.30
CA VAL A 6 6.06 -8.74 0.57
C VAL A 6 7.08 -8.75 1.71
N LYS A 7 8.27 -8.20 1.48
CA LYS A 7 9.31 -8.12 2.51
C LYS A 7 9.36 -6.72 3.11
N ILE A 8 9.62 -6.67 4.42
CA ILE A 8 9.99 -5.42 5.08
C ILE A 8 11.42 -5.10 4.65
N ALA A 9 11.60 -3.96 4.01
CA ALA A 9 12.91 -3.47 3.61
C ALA A 9 13.63 -2.81 4.78
N THR A 10 12.93 -1.87 5.43
CA THR A 10 13.48 -1.06 6.51
C THR A 10 12.38 -0.72 7.50
N ILE A 11 12.74 -0.63 8.78
CA ILE A 11 11.89 -0.06 9.82
C ILE A 11 12.64 1.13 10.42
N PHE A 12 12.02 2.30 10.38
CA PHE A 12 12.45 3.50 11.07
C PHE A 12 11.55 3.72 12.28
N VAL A 13 12.14 3.76 13.47
CA VAL A 13 11.45 4.07 14.72
C VAL A 13 11.77 5.52 15.06
N PHE A 14 10.76 6.37 15.12
CA PHE A 14 10.88 7.82 15.34
C PHE A 14 11.85 8.51 14.37
N PRO A 15 11.59 8.45 13.06
CA PRO A 15 12.45 9.09 12.06
C PRO A 15 12.52 10.61 12.32
N SER A 16 13.66 11.22 11.98
CA SER A 16 13.96 12.62 12.34
C SER A 16 12.97 13.64 11.77
N ASN A 17 12.26 13.31 10.69
CA ASN A 17 11.23 14.13 10.08
C ASN A 17 9.82 13.87 10.64
N GLN A 18 9.60 12.74 11.33
CA GLN A 18 8.31 12.35 11.92
C GLN A 18 8.55 11.65 13.29
N PRO A 19 8.92 12.41 14.33
CA PRO A 19 9.46 11.86 15.58
C PRO A 19 8.43 11.11 16.44
N ASP A 20 7.15 11.13 16.08
CA ASP A 20 6.06 10.41 16.77
C ASP A 20 5.52 9.23 15.95
N SER A 21 6.27 8.76 14.94
CA SER A 21 5.84 7.66 14.08
C SER A 21 6.86 6.53 13.95
N ASN A 22 6.37 5.37 13.54
CA ASN A 22 7.17 4.26 13.04
C ASN A 22 6.88 4.11 11.55
N VAL A 23 7.91 4.08 10.71
CA VAL A 23 7.76 3.94 9.26
C VAL A 23 8.37 2.62 8.82
N ILE A 24 7.59 1.82 8.10
CA ILE A 24 7.95 0.52 7.57
C ILE A 24 7.99 0.66 6.05
N SER A 25 9.18 0.61 5.47
CA SER A 25 9.34 0.58 4.01
C SER A 25 9.19 -0.86 3.51
N LEU A 26 8.43 -1.03 2.43
CA LEU A 26 8.19 -2.33 1.81
C LEU A 26 9.03 -2.45 0.55
N ARG A 27 9.56 -3.64 0.26
CA ARG A 27 10.19 -3.96 -1.02
C ARG A 27 9.72 -5.31 -1.51
N ASP A 28 9.60 -5.39 -2.83
CA ASP A 28 9.48 -6.65 -3.54
C ASP A 28 10.88 -7.10 -4.01
N GLU A 29 11.22 -8.36 -3.76
CA GLU A 29 12.40 -9.01 -4.33
C GLU A 29 11.94 -10.25 -5.11
N PRO A 30 12.32 -10.40 -6.40
CA PRO A 30 13.61 -9.95 -6.94
C PRO A 30 13.54 -8.87 -8.03
N HIS A 31 12.47 -8.07 -8.16
CA HIS A 31 12.38 -7.05 -9.22
C HIS A 31 12.09 -5.63 -8.67
N PRO A 32 13.06 -4.96 -8.03
CA PRO A 32 12.79 -3.73 -7.28
C PRO A 32 12.91 -2.43 -8.10
N GLU A 33 13.60 -2.42 -9.25
CA GLU A 33 14.01 -1.16 -9.91
C GLU A 33 13.19 -0.77 -11.14
N GLU A 34 12.49 -1.70 -11.79
CA GLU A 34 11.89 -1.47 -13.11
C GLU A 34 10.45 -0.93 -13.05
N TYR A 35 9.78 -1.05 -11.89
CA TYR A 35 8.34 -0.79 -11.77
C TYR A 35 7.97 0.54 -11.09
N GLY A 36 8.96 1.33 -10.66
CA GLY A 36 8.76 2.71 -10.18
C GLY A 36 7.76 2.87 -9.04
N THR A 37 7.50 1.79 -8.28
CA THR A 37 6.50 1.77 -7.21
C THR A 37 7.21 1.59 -5.87
N GLU A 38 7.24 2.63 -5.04
CA GLU A 38 7.70 2.55 -3.65
C GLU A 38 6.49 2.54 -2.73
N ALA A 39 6.45 1.60 -1.78
CA ALA A 39 5.37 1.51 -0.81
C ALA A 39 5.90 1.56 0.63
N SER A 40 5.16 2.21 1.51
CA SER A 40 5.47 2.27 2.94
C SER A 40 4.20 2.26 3.79
N ILE A 41 4.37 1.84 5.05
CA ILE A 41 3.35 1.93 6.07
C ILE A 41 3.89 2.82 7.18
N GLU A 42 3.16 3.87 7.52
CA GLU A 42 3.43 4.68 8.68
C GLU A 42 2.44 4.36 9.80
N VAL A 43 2.94 4.17 11.02
CA VAL A 43 2.14 3.93 12.22
C VAL A 43 2.41 5.06 13.22
N LYS A 44 1.37 5.80 13.57
CA LYS A 44 1.37 6.92 14.51
C LYS A 44 0.49 6.61 15.72
N PRO A 45 1.03 6.01 16.79
CA PRO A 45 0.30 5.79 18.04
C PRO A 45 0.30 7.06 18.91
N HIS A 46 -0.80 7.29 19.62
CA HIS A 46 -0.96 8.39 20.58
C HIS A 46 -1.08 7.86 22.02
N VAL A 47 -0.72 8.70 22.99
CA VAL A 47 -0.67 8.34 24.42
C VAL A 47 -2.03 7.98 25.02
N ASN A 48 -3.12 8.48 24.44
CA ASN A 48 -4.49 8.20 24.86
C ASN A 48 -5.04 6.88 24.29
N GLY A 49 -4.26 6.17 23.47
CA GLY A 49 -4.67 4.94 22.80
C GLY A 49 -5.12 5.13 21.35
N ASP A 50 -5.33 6.37 20.92
CA ASP A 50 -5.66 6.68 19.52
C ASP A 50 -4.48 6.33 18.60
N TYR A 51 -4.77 6.09 17.33
CA TYR A 51 -3.73 5.93 16.34
C TYR A 51 -4.19 6.24 14.92
N HIS A 52 -3.20 6.50 14.08
CA HIS A 52 -3.34 6.52 12.63
C HIS A 52 -2.36 5.54 12.01
N ILE A 53 -2.82 4.73 11.06
CA ILE A 53 -1.97 3.90 10.21
C ILE A 53 -2.18 4.34 8.77
N THR A 54 -1.12 4.73 8.09
CA THR A 54 -1.17 5.19 6.70
C THR A 54 -0.41 4.21 5.81
N TYR A 55 -1.04 3.70 4.77
CA TYR A 55 -0.35 3.08 3.64
C TYR A 55 -0.11 4.15 2.58
N LEU A 56 1.12 4.25 2.10
CA LEU A 56 1.56 5.20 1.09
C LEU A 56 2.23 4.43 -0.04
N GLU A 57 1.82 4.73 -1.27
CA GLU A 57 2.38 4.18 -2.50
C GLU A 57 2.67 5.34 -3.45
N ASP A 58 3.91 5.43 -3.94
CA ASP A 58 4.28 6.31 -5.04
C ASP A 58 4.16 5.51 -6.33
N GLN A 59 3.19 5.87 -7.18
CA GLN A 59 3.06 5.33 -8.55
C GLN A 59 3.54 6.38 -9.54
N PHE A 60 4.81 6.31 -9.96
CA PHE A 60 5.36 7.22 -10.99
C PHE A 60 5.20 8.71 -10.65
N GLY A 61 5.30 9.07 -9.37
CA GLY A 61 5.18 10.44 -8.86
C GLY A 61 3.75 10.84 -8.45
N GLU A 62 2.76 9.95 -8.58
CA GLU A 62 1.43 10.14 -8.02
C GLU A 62 1.29 9.40 -6.69
N GLU A 63 0.88 10.12 -5.65
CA GLU A 63 0.66 9.55 -4.33
C GLU A 63 -0.68 8.80 -4.29
N TRP A 64 -0.63 7.55 -3.83
CA TRP A 64 -1.79 6.70 -3.60
C TRP A 64 -1.79 6.22 -2.15
N MET A 65 -2.78 6.66 -1.38
CA MET A 65 -2.77 6.60 0.08
C MET A 65 -4.08 6.07 0.65
N GLY A 66 -3.98 5.13 1.58
CA GLY A 66 -5.10 4.68 2.43
C GLY A 66 -4.78 4.88 3.91
N ARG A 67 -5.79 5.09 4.75
CA ARG A 67 -5.58 5.35 6.18
C ARG A 67 -6.59 4.65 7.09
N TRP A 68 -6.10 3.99 8.13
CA TRP A 68 -6.90 3.41 9.21
C TRP A 68 -6.76 4.27 10.47
N ASP A 69 -7.90 4.74 10.97
CA ASP A 69 -8.00 5.69 12.08
C ASP A 69 -8.74 5.07 13.25
N CYS A 70 -8.20 5.23 14.45
CA CYS A 70 -8.84 4.93 15.72
C CYS A 70 -8.80 6.18 16.58
N HIS A 71 -9.88 6.98 16.57
CA HIS A 71 -10.05 8.18 17.37
C HIS A 71 -11.52 8.62 17.39
N GLU A 72 -11.90 9.45 18.36
CA GLU A 72 -13.24 10.07 18.36
C GLU A 72 -13.46 10.93 17.11
N SER A 73 -14.60 10.73 16.44
CA SER A 73 -15.00 11.46 15.23
C SER A 73 -16.45 11.91 15.35
N GLU A 74 -16.77 13.07 14.79
CA GLU A 74 -18.16 13.57 14.71
C GLU A 74 -18.98 12.84 13.65
N GLU A 75 -18.31 12.32 12.61
CA GLU A 75 -18.96 11.75 11.41
C GLU A 75 -18.82 10.23 11.31
N TYR A 76 -17.80 9.65 11.94
CA TYR A 76 -17.49 8.23 11.85
C TYR A 76 -17.42 7.57 13.22
N SER A 77 -17.50 6.23 13.24
CA SER A 77 -17.17 5.45 14.44
C SER A 77 -15.72 5.65 14.84
N ILE A 78 -15.40 5.31 16.10
CA ILE A 78 -14.02 5.40 16.62
C ILE A 78 -13.02 4.76 15.66
N ASP A 79 -13.36 3.58 15.16
CA ASP A 79 -12.65 2.87 14.12
C ASP A 79 -13.23 3.23 12.75
N HIS A 80 -12.42 3.81 11.87
CA HIS A 80 -12.82 4.10 10.49
C HIS A 80 -11.65 4.04 9.52
N PHE A 81 -11.97 3.77 8.25
CA PHE A 81 -11.00 3.62 7.17
C PHE A 81 -11.27 4.66 6.08
N HIS A 82 -10.26 5.43 5.71
CA HIS A 82 -10.25 6.30 4.56
C HIS A 82 -9.60 5.59 3.38
N SER A 83 -10.39 5.29 2.35
CA SER A 83 -9.88 4.57 1.20
C SER A 83 -8.97 5.43 0.32
N PRO A 84 -8.02 4.80 -0.38
CA PRO A 84 -7.31 5.41 -1.50
C PRO A 84 -8.23 5.95 -2.61
N PRO A 85 -7.72 6.85 -3.48
CA PRO A 85 -6.31 7.23 -3.65
C PRO A 85 -5.78 8.28 -2.67
N ASN A 86 -6.65 9.01 -1.97
CA ASN A 86 -6.23 10.25 -1.29
C ASN A 86 -6.50 10.24 0.22
N ALA A 87 -7.10 9.17 0.76
CA ALA A 87 -7.56 9.09 2.15
C ALA A 87 -8.28 10.37 2.64
N THR A 88 -9.13 10.96 1.79
CA THR A 88 -9.83 12.21 2.12
C THR A 88 -10.84 12.00 3.23
N HIS A 89 -11.06 13.04 4.03
CA HIS A 89 -12.05 13.06 5.10
C HIS A 89 -13.43 12.53 4.68
N ASP A 90 -13.93 12.96 3.52
CA ASP A 90 -15.28 12.62 3.03
C ASP A 90 -15.43 11.16 2.56
N ASN A 91 -14.32 10.40 2.49
CA ASN A 91 -14.30 9.01 2.04
C ASN A 91 -14.10 8.02 3.21
N GLY A 92 -14.42 8.44 4.43
CA GLY A 92 -14.36 7.58 5.60
C GLY A 92 -15.44 6.49 5.55
N MET A 93 -15.09 5.31 6.05
CA MET A 93 -16.01 4.19 6.20
C MET A 93 -15.85 3.60 7.59
N ASN A 94 -16.95 3.50 8.31
CA ASN A 94 -16.98 2.84 9.63
C ASN A 94 -16.45 1.40 9.52
N ARG A 95 -15.67 1.02 10.53
CA ARG A 95 -15.09 -0.30 10.71
C ARG A 95 -15.17 -0.67 12.20
N ASP A 96 -14.90 -1.93 12.49
CA ASP A 96 -14.70 -2.43 13.85
C ASP A 96 -13.34 -3.11 13.86
N TYR A 97 -12.35 -2.50 14.51
CA TYR A 97 -11.00 -3.04 14.57
C TYR A 97 -10.80 -3.96 15.79
N PRO A 98 -9.82 -4.88 15.73
CA PRO A 98 -9.33 -5.52 16.95
C PRO A 98 -8.89 -4.48 18.00
N PRO A 99 -9.02 -4.77 19.31
CA PRO A 99 -8.85 -3.77 20.37
C PRO A 99 -7.42 -3.27 20.59
N GLU A 100 -6.42 -3.94 20.01
CA GLU A 100 -5.01 -3.63 20.23
C GLU A 100 -4.34 -3.29 18.90
N LEU A 101 -3.57 -2.21 18.85
CA LEU A 101 -2.86 -1.74 17.66
C LEU A 101 -2.04 -2.85 16.96
N PRO A 102 -1.28 -3.72 17.64
CA PRO A 102 -0.61 -4.85 16.98
C PRO A 102 -1.57 -5.82 16.29
N SER A 103 -2.76 -6.03 16.86
CA SER A 103 -3.80 -6.87 16.28
C SER A 103 -4.45 -6.21 15.06
N VAL A 104 -4.62 -4.89 15.07
CA VAL A 104 -5.08 -4.14 13.88
C VAL A 104 -4.05 -4.23 12.76
N PHE A 105 -2.77 -4.02 13.09
CA PHE A 105 -1.70 -4.11 12.11
C PHE A 105 -1.64 -5.50 11.46
N SER A 106 -1.65 -6.57 12.26
CA SER A 106 -1.51 -7.95 11.77
C SER A 106 -2.76 -8.53 11.09
N HIS A 107 -3.96 -8.19 11.55
CA HIS A 107 -5.21 -8.77 11.02
C HIS A 107 -5.95 -7.87 10.02
N VAL A 108 -5.65 -6.57 9.96
CA VAL A 108 -6.33 -5.62 9.08
C VAL A 108 -5.37 -5.06 8.04
N VAL A 109 -4.28 -4.42 8.49
CA VAL A 109 -3.38 -3.67 7.60
C VAL A 109 -2.54 -4.61 6.74
N VAL A 110 -1.84 -5.57 7.34
CA VAL A 110 -0.96 -6.49 6.61
C VAL A 110 -1.72 -7.30 5.54
N PRO A 111 -2.90 -7.90 5.82
CA PRO A 111 -3.67 -8.60 4.79
C PRO A 111 -4.09 -7.67 3.65
N TRP A 112 -4.58 -6.47 3.96
CA TRP A 112 -4.99 -5.50 2.94
C TRP A 112 -3.83 -5.07 2.05
N VAL A 113 -2.67 -4.78 2.65
CA VAL A 113 -1.45 -4.40 1.90
C VAL A 113 -0.96 -5.56 1.04
N ASN A 114 -1.00 -6.79 1.55
CA ASN A 114 -0.60 -7.96 0.79
C ASN A 114 -1.50 -8.20 -0.44
N ASP A 115 -2.81 -7.98 -0.30
CA ASP A 115 -3.75 -8.05 -1.41
C ASP A 115 -3.49 -6.93 -2.43
N ARG A 116 -3.27 -5.69 -1.95
CA ARG A 116 -2.92 -4.55 -2.82
C ARG A 116 -1.62 -4.78 -3.61
N MET A 117 -0.56 -5.23 -2.95
CA MET A 117 0.71 -5.53 -3.61
C MET A 117 0.56 -6.64 -4.65
N ARG A 118 -0.30 -7.63 -4.41
CA ARG A 118 -0.63 -8.65 -5.40
C ARG A 118 -1.32 -8.07 -6.61
N ASP A 119 -2.33 -7.22 -6.41
CA ASP A 119 -3.05 -6.59 -7.51
C ASP A 119 -2.13 -5.73 -8.40
N ILE A 120 -1.20 -5.00 -7.79
CA ILE A 120 -0.18 -4.22 -8.52
C ILE A 120 0.68 -5.14 -9.39
N LEU A 121 1.23 -6.20 -8.80
CA LEU A 121 2.14 -7.11 -9.51
C LEU A 121 1.45 -7.92 -10.60
N ASP A 122 0.20 -8.34 -10.38
CA ASP A 122 -0.59 -9.00 -11.41
C ASP A 122 -0.94 -8.03 -12.55
N GLY A 123 -1.23 -6.76 -12.24
CA GLY A 123 -1.41 -5.70 -13.23
C GLY A 123 -0.16 -5.47 -14.09
N ILE A 124 1.02 -5.40 -13.48
CA ILE A 124 2.32 -5.28 -14.16
C ILE A 124 2.57 -6.47 -15.10
N ARG A 125 2.35 -7.70 -14.62
CA ARG A 125 2.55 -8.91 -15.47
C ARG A 125 1.64 -8.90 -16.69
N VAL A 126 0.41 -8.40 -16.55
CA VAL A 126 -0.54 -8.27 -17.66
C VAL A 126 -0.09 -7.20 -18.65
N SER A 127 0.42 -6.05 -18.19
CA SER A 127 0.91 -4.99 -19.07
C SER A 127 2.13 -5.45 -19.88
N GLU A 128 3.11 -6.10 -19.24
CA GLU A 128 4.28 -6.67 -19.92
C GLU A 128 3.91 -7.73 -20.96
N ALA A 129 2.98 -8.64 -20.62
CA ALA A 129 2.50 -9.64 -21.56
C ALA A 129 1.83 -9.01 -22.79
N THR A 130 1.07 -7.93 -22.57
CA THR A 130 0.39 -7.17 -23.62
C THR A 130 1.38 -6.43 -24.52
N GLU A 131 2.41 -5.82 -23.95
CA GLU A 131 3.47 -5.13 -24.70
C GLU A 131 4.25 -6.12 -25.57
N ARG A 132 4.68 -7.25 -25.01
CA ARG A 132 5.38 -8.32 -25.74
C ARG A 132 4.56 -8.88 -26.91
N LEU A 133 3.26 -9.08 -26.70
CA LEU A 133 2.36 -9.52 -27.79
C LEU A 133 2.23 -8.45 -28.87
N SER A 134 2.14 -7.17 -28.49
CA SER A 134 2.07 -6.05 -29.42
C SER A 134 3.34 -5.92 -30.26
N GLU A 135 4.52 -6.07 -29.65
CA GLU A 135 5.80 -6.11 -30.37
C GLU A 135 5.90 -7.31 -31.30
N GLN A 136 5.48 -8.50 -30.86
CA GLN A 136 5.49 -9.70 -31.70
C GLN A 136 4.58 -9.58 -32.91
N VAL A 137 3.38 -9.00 -32.73
CA VAL A 137 2.47 -8.69 -33.83
C VAL A 137 3.14 -7.71 -34.78
N ARG A 138 3.69 -6.58 -34.28
CA ARG A 138 4.38 -5.57 -35.10
C ARG A 138 5.52 -6.17 -35.93
N LEU A 139 6.39 -6.97 -35.31
CA LEU A 139 7.49 -7.66 -36.00
C LEU A 139 7.00 -8.62 -37.09
N SER A 140 5.82 -9.22 -36.92
CA SER A 140 5.23 -10.15 -37.89
C SER A 140 4.60 -9.45 -39.10
N ILE A 141 4.26 -8.16 -38.99
CA ILE A 141 3.73 -7.34 -40.11
C ILE A 141 4.82 -6.59 -40.87
N GLU A 142 6.03 -6.45 -40.30
CA GLU A 142 7.15 -5.72 -40.91
C GLU A 142 8.15 -6.63 -41.68
N ILE A 143 7.90 -7.93 -41.84
CA ILE A 143 8.71 -8.81 -42.70
C ILE A 143 8.27 -8.64 -44.17
N PRO A 144 9.08 -8.06 -45.06
CA PRO A 144 8.78 -8.04 -46.50
C PRO A 144 9.01 -9.44 -47.09
N GLU A 145 8.15 -9.85 -48.02
CA GLU A 145 8.36 -11.04 -48.89
C GLU A 145 9.65 -10.96 -49.72
#